data_AF-A0A9D2LU40-F1
#
_entry.id   AF-A0A9D2LU40-F1
#
_cell.length_a   1.000
_cell.length_b   1.000
_cell.length_c   1.000
_cell.angle_alpha   90.00
_cell.angle_beta   90.00
_cell.angle_gamma   90.00
#
_symmetry.space_group_name_H-M   'P 1'
#
loop_
_entity.id
_entity.type
_entity.pdbx_description
1 polymer ?
#
loop_
_entity_poly.entity_id
_entity_poly.type
_entity_poly.pdbx_seq_one_letter_code
_entity_poly.pdbx_strand_id
1 'polypeptide(L)'
;MDQRARTITLTYTRCEDAAGYDIILGSRVEKVNGENRPVNYGKRVKKVTNGNTVTVTLRNAKKGAYYMALHAWNRTSENRTKVFSSWSNIKRIVIK
;
A
#
# COMPACT_ATOMS: atom_id res chain seq x y z
N MET A 1 -22.40 -11.06 16.08
CA MET A 1 -20.92 -11.00 16.28
C MET A 1 -20.40 -9.84 15.45
N ASP A 2 -19.93 -8.79 16.11
CA ASP A 2 -19.51 -7.54 15.50
C ASP A 2 -18.19 -7.75 14.73
N GLN A 3 -18.24 -7.75 13.39
CA GLN A 3 -17.03 -7.74 12.57
C GLN A 3 -16.39 -6.35 12.71
N ARG A 4 -15.61 -6.15 13.78
CA ARG A 4 -14.94 -4.88 14.08
C ARG A 4 -14.18 -4.37 12.86
N ALA A 5 -14.70 -3.32 12.23
CA ALA A 5 -13.97 -2.59 11.20
C ALA A 5 -12.71 -1.98 11.84
N ARG A 6 -11.54 -2.27 11.29
CA ARG A 6 -10.26 -1.74 11.76
C ARG A 6 -9.83 -0.62 10.82
N THR A 7 -9.92 0.62 11.28
CA THR A 7 -9.35 1.76 10.55
C THR A 7 -7.85 1.83 10.80
N ILE A 8 -7.06 1.93 9.73
CA ILE A 8 -5.62 2.10 9.79
C ILE A 8 -5.26 3.37 9.02
N THR A 9 -4.76 4.36 9.75
CA THR A 9 -4.29 5.59 9.12
C THR A 9 -2.83 5.44 8.72
N LEU A 10 -2.51 5.84 7.49
CA LEU A 10 -1.17 5.89 6.93
C LEU A 10 -0.88 7.32 6.49
N THR A 11 0.12 7.93 7.13
CA THR A 11 0.63 9.23 6.70
C THR A 11 1.89 8.99 5.88
N TYR A 12 2.01 9.63 4.73
CA TYR A 12 3.23 9.55 3.92
C TYR A 12 3.60 10.94 3.42
N THR A 13 4.90 11.20 3.31
CA THR A 13 5.36 12.44 2.68
C THR A 13 5.22 12.30 1.17
N ARG A 14 4.46 13.21 0.55
CA ARG A 14 4.34 13.25 -0.91
C ARG A 14 5.70 13.60 -1.52
N CYS A 15 6.04 12.89 -2.58
CA CYS A 15 7.15 13.16 -3.46
C CYS A 15 6.60 14.05 -4.59
N GLU A 16 7.28 15.16 -4.88
CA GLU A 16 6.84 16.17 -5.83
C GLU A 16 6.55 15.58 -7.21
N ASP A 17 7.42 14.67 -7.66
CA ASP A 17 7.34 14.02 -8.97
C ASP A 17 6.40 12.79 -9.01
N ALA A 18 5.71 12.45 -7.92
CA ALA A 18 4.78 11.33 -7.92
C ALA A 18 3.43 11.72 -8.54
N ALA A 19 3.04 11.02 -9.61
CA ALA A 19 1.68 11.13 -10.16
C ALA A 19 0.63 10.43 -9.28
N GLY A 20 1.06 9.48 -8.47
CA GLY A 20 0.25 8.87 -7.44
C GLY A 20 0.97 7.78 -6.67
N TYR A 21 0.20 7.10 -5.82
CA TYR A 21 0.67 6.03 -4.93
C TYR A 21 -0.25 4.83 -5.06
N ASP A 22 0.34 3.64 -5.03
CA ASP A 22 -0.42 2.42 -4.76
C ASP A 22 -0.11 1.98 -3.32
N ILE A 23 -1.14 1.88 -2.50
CA ILE A 23 -1.05 1.38 -1.12
C ILE A 23 -1.57 -0.06 -1.12
N ILE A 24 -0.72 -0.99 -0.69
CA ILE A 24 -0.98 -2.42 -0.77
C ILE A 24 -1.10 -2.99 0.64
N LEU A 25 -2.13 -3.83 0.85
CA LEU A 25 -2.23 -4.70 2.03
C LEU A 25 -2.14 -6.17 1.62
N GLY A 26 -0.95 -6.74 1.83
CA GLY A 26 -0.67 -8.16 1.63
C GLY A 26 -0.84 -8.98 2.90
N SER A 27 -0.94 -10.31 2.75
CA SER A 27 -0.92 -11.26 3.88
C SER A 27 0.48 -11.83 4.14
N ARG A 28 1.44 -11.58 3.24
CA ARG A 28 2.85 -12.01 3.34
C ARG A 28 3.78 -10.90 2.85
N VAL A 29 5.06 -11.06 3.17
CA VAL A 29 6.17 -10.27 2.60
C VAL A 29 7.10 -11.21 1.87
N GLU A 30 7.50 -10.83 0.67
CA GLU A 30 8.49 -11.55 -0.12
C GLU A 30 9.49 -10.56 -0.72
N LYS A 31 10.73 -11.02 -0.93
CA LYS A 31 11.76 -10.26 -1.62
C LYS A 31 11.61 -10.52 -3.12
N VAL A 32 11.31 -9.48 -3.88
CA VAL A 32 11.21 -9.56 -5.35
C VAL A 32 12.07 -8.46 -5.94
N ASN A 33 12.92 -8.83 -6.91
CA ASN A 33 13.86 -7.90 -7.56
C ASN A 33 14.72 -7.10 -6.55
N GLY A 34 15.14 -7.74 -5.46
CA GLY A 34 15.97 -7.09 -4.44
C GLY A 34 15.21 -6.35 -3.34
N GLU A 35 13.91 -6.10 -3.49
CA GLU A 35 13.11 -5.32 -2.54
C GLU A 35 12.07 -6.19 -1.81
N ASN A 36 11.93 -5.97 -0.50
CA ASN A 36 10.85 -6.58 0.28
C ASN A 36 9.54 -5.85 -0.01
N ARG A 37 8.48 -6.60 -0.35
CA ARG A 37 7.17 -6.02 -0.61
C ARG A 37 6.02 -6.90 -0.11
N PRO A 38 4.86 -6.30 0.25
CA PRO A 38 3.66 -7.09 0.53
C PRO A 38 3.20 -7.85 -0.72
N VAL A 39 2.87 -9.13 -0.54
CA VAL A 39 2.33 -10.01 -1.59
C VAL A 39 1.01 -10.64 -1.15
N ASN A 40 0.35 -11.35 -2.06
CA ASN A 40 -0.96 -11.96 -1.83
C ASN A 40 -2.03 -10.94 -1.38
N TYR A 41 -2.04 -9.80 -2.06
CA TYR A 41 -2.94 -8.68 -1.77
C TYR A 41 -4.23 -8.70 -2.60
N GLY A 42 -4.30 -9.49 -3.69
CA GLY A 42 -5.49 -9.57 -4.55
C GLY A 42 -5.99 -8.17 -4.98
N LYS A 43 -7.25 -7.85 -4.66
CA LYS A 43 -7.86 -6.53 -4.93
C LYS A 43 -7.57 -5.46 -3.87
N ARG A 44 -6.72 -5.71 -2.86
CA ARG A 44 -6.41 -4.79 -1.75
C ARG A 44 -5.33 -3.78 -2.14
N VAL A 45 -5.60 -3.01 -3.18
CA VAL A 45 -4.75 -1.91 -3.65
C VAL A 45 -5.58 -0.63 -3.64
N LYS A 46 -5.16 0.37 -2.86
CA LYS A 46 -5.75 1.71 -2.86
C LYS A 46 -4.86 2.64 -3.65
N LYS A 47 -5.39 3.23 -4.72
CA LYS A 47 -4.70 4.26 -5.50
C LYS A 47 -5.02 5.64 -4.96
N VAL A 48 -4.01 6.48 -4.81
CA VAL A 48 -4.17 7.87 -4.36
C VAL A 48 -3.34 8.79 -5.24
N THR A 49 -3.94 9.87 -5.70
CA THR A 49 -3.28 10.86 -6.58
C THR A 49 -3.09 12.21 -5.90
N ASN A 50 -3.86 12.51 -4.84
CA ASN A 50 -3.83 13.80 -4.14
C ASN A 50 -3.72 13.62 -2.63
N GLY A 51 -2.99 14.52 -1.97
CA GLY A 51 -2.86 14.60 -0.51
C GLY A 51 -1.58 13.98 0.07
N ASN A 52 -1.34 14.27 1.36
CA ASN A 52 -0.17 13.84 2.13
C ASN A 52 -0.53 12.82 3.23
N THR A 53 -1.82 12.48 3.34
CA THR A 53 -2.31 11.53 4.33
C THR A 53 -3.34 10.64 3.66
N VAL A 54 -3.21 9.33 3.85
CA VAL A 54 -4.19 8.38 3.36
C VAL A 54 -4.68 7.49 4.48
N THR A 55 -5.97 7.59 4.76
CA THR A 55 -6.64 6.68 5.68
C THR A 55 -7.09 5.43 4.93
N VAL A 56 -6.59 4.26 5.34
CA VAL A 56 -7.01 2.97 4.81
C VAL A 56 -7.92 2.29 5.85
N THR A 57 -9.21 2.21 5.54
CA THR A 57 -10.15 1.47 6.40
C THR A 57 -10.25 0.02 5.96
N LEU A 58 -9.90 -0.90 6.86
CA LEU A 58 -10.10 -2.34 6.66
C LEU A 58 -11.42 -2.76 7.30
N ARG A 59 -12.42 -3.05 6.45
CA ARG A 59 -13.69 -3.63 6.88
C ARG A 59 -13.61 -5.16 6.73
N ASN A 60 -14.15 -5.88 7.70
CA ASN A 60 -14.32 -7.34 7.63
C ASN A 60 -13.02 -8.13 7.37
N ALA A 61 -11.88 -7.59 7.84
CA ALA A 61 -10.61 -8.29 7.72
C ALA A 61 -10.58 -9.49 8.67
N LYS A 62 -10.17 -10.66 8.15
CA LYS A 62 -10.07 -11.89 8.94
C LYS A 62 -8.94 -11.75 9.97
N LYS A 63 -8.99 -12.55 11.03
CA LYS A 63 -7.87 -12.65 11.97
C LYS A 63 -6.61 -13.12 11.23
N GLY A 64 -5.47 -12.54 11.58
CA GLY A 64 -4.20 -12.83 10.93
C GLY A 64 -3.22 -11.66 10.91
N ALA A 65 -2.03 -11.92 10.38
CA ALA A 65 -1.03 -10.91 10.11
C ALA A 65 -1.20 -10.36 8.68
N TYR A 66 -1.15 -9.04 8.57
CA TYR A 66 -1.15 -8.32 7.31
C TYR A 66 0.05 -7.38 7.26
N TYR A 67 0.48 -7.07 6.05
CA TYR A 67 1.65 -6.24 5.78
C TYR A 67 1.25 -5.14 4.82
N MET A 68 1.43 -3.90 5.25
CA MET A 68 1.06 -2.73 4.49
C MET A 68 2.32 -1.98 4.06
N ALA A 69 2.37 -1.60 2.79
CA ALA A 69 3.40 -0.72 2.25
C ALA A 69 2.82 0.09 1.09
N LEU A 70 3.51 1.15 0.71
CA LEU A 70 3.17 1.96 -0.45
C LEU A 70 4.40 2.12 -1.36
N HIS A 71 4.15 2.40 -2.63
CA HIS A 71 5.16 2.90 -3.56
C HIS A 71 4.56 4.02 -4.41
N ALA A 72 5.39 4.99 -4.78
CA ALA A 72 4.98 6.02 -5.71
C ALA A 72 4.99 5.46 -7.13
N TRP A 73 4.20 6.06 -8.01
CA TRP A 73 4.29 5.82 -9.43
C TRP A 73 4.20 7.13 -10.20
N ASN A 74 4.90 7.15 -11.33
CA ASN A 74 4.76 8.18 -12.34
C ASN A 74 4.57 7.52 -13.72
N ARG A 75 4.31 8.32 -14.75
CA ARG A 75 4.27 7.88 -16.14
C ARG A 75 5.38 8.59 -16.90
N THR A 76 6.17 7.82 -17.65
CA THR A 76 7.21 8.38 -18.52
C THR A 76 6.59 9.29 -19.58
N SER A 77 7.26 10.38 -19.94
CA SER A 77 6.79 11.32 -20.97
C SER A 77 6.65 10.67 -22.35
N GLU A 78 7.56 9.77 -22.71
CA GLU A 78 7.65 9.16 -24.03
C GLU A 78 6.46 8.25 -24.35
N ASN A 79 6.19 7.25 -23.50
CA ASN A 79 5.19 6.21 -23.79
C ASN A 79 4.07 6.10 -22.74
N ARG A 80 4.01 7.04 -21.78
CA ARG A 80 3.08 6.99 -20.63
C ARG A 80 3.17 5.69 -19.81
N THR A 81 4.28 4.97 -19.91
CA THR A 81 4.54 3.73 -19.17
C THR A 81 4.55 4.02 -17.68
N LYS A 82 3.81 3.23 -16.90
CA LYS A 82 3.78 3.36 -15.45
C LYS A 82 5.11 2.83 -14.88
N VAL A 83 5.87 3.73 -14.25
CA VAL A 83 7.10 3.41 -13.52
C VAL A 83 6.85 3.56 -12.04
N PHE A 84 7.51 2.73 -11.23
CA PHE A 84 7.31 2.67 -9.79
C PHE A 84 8.60 3.08 -9.08
N SER A 85 8.46 3.77 -7.94
CA SER A 85 9.54 3.96 -7.00
C SER A 85 9.80 2.68 -6.21
N SER A 86 10.89 2.67 -5.44
CA SER A 86 11.08 1.70 -4.36
C SER A 86 9.90 1.69 -3.38
N TRP A 87 9.71 0.54 -2.73
CA TRP A 87 8.73 0.36 -1.66
C TRP A 87 9.08 1.17 -0.41
N SER A 88 8.06 1.66 0.28
CA SER A 88 8.21 2.18 1.64
C SER A 88 8.55 1.08 2.64
N ASN A 89 8.89 1.50 3.87
CA ASN A 89 8.92 0.59 5.01
C ASN A 89 7.60 -0.19 5.16
N ILE A 90 7.73 -1.47 5.49
CA ILE A 90 6.57 -2.37 5.64
C ILE A 90 6.04 -2.26 7.07
N LYS A 91 4.75 -1.92 7.20
CA LYS A 91 4.03 -1.91 8.46
C LYS A 91 3.29 -3.23 8.66
N ARG A 92 3.67 -3.98 9.69
CA ARG A 92 2.97 -5.20 10.11
C ARG A 92 1.75 -4.85 10.95
N ILE A 93 0.62 -5.47 10.65
CA ILE A 93 -0.68 -5.29 11.30
C ILE A 93 -1.16 -6.67 11.75
N VAL A 94 -1.49 -6.82 13.02
CA VAL A 94 -2.04 -8.07 13.56
C VAL A 94 -3.50 -7.84 13.95
N ILE A 95 -4.40 -8.61 13.36
CA ILE A 95 -5.82 -8.63 13.70
C ILE A 95 -6.07 -9.86 14.58
N LYS A 96 -6.46 -9.59 15.84
CA LYS A 96 -6.74 -10.61 16.87
C LYS A 96 -8.22 -11.00 16.89
#